data_AF-A0A1W9GJ32-F1
#
_entry.id   AF-A0A1W9GJ32-F1
#
_cell.length_a   1.000
_cell.length_b   1.000
_cell.length_c   1.000
_cell.angle_alpha   90.00
_cell.angle_beta   90.00
_cell.angle_gamma   90.00
#
_symmetry.space_group_name_H-M   'P 1'
#
loop_
_entity.id
_entity.type
_entity.pdbx_description
1 polymer ?
#
loop_
_entity_poly.entity_id
_entity_poly.type
_entity_poly.pdbx_seq_one_letter_code
_entity_poly.pdbx_strand_id
1 'polypeptide(L)'
;MIKKTRSAALTEKQSFLTPSSSLLDNHFDEITETSQEVLGLVALLKTLTPTDSKRDEYEGRLYVALTHLDHHVKPAIKEWDRVVDRMPED
;
A
#
# COMPACT_ATOMS: atom_id res chain seq x y z
N MET A 1 -15.24 55.41 -20.63
CA MET A 1 -16.37 54.74 -19.96
C MET A 1 -15.83 53.48 -19.28
N ILE A 2 -15.74 53.48 -17.95
CA ILE A 2 -15.23 52.36 -17.15
C ILE A 2 -16.38 51.36 -16.98
N LYS A 3 -16.15 50.07 -17.30
CA LYS A 3 -16.92 48.97 -16.71
C LYS A 3 -15.96 47.94 -16.13
N LYS A 4 -16.00 47.88 -14.80
CA LYS A 4 -15.30 46.97 -13.91
C LYS A 4 -15.67 45.50 -14.21
N THR A 5 -14.63 44.68 -14.18
CA THR A 5 -14.51 43.38 -13.51
C THR A 5 -15.78 42.53 -13.39
N ARG A 6 -15.81 41.41 -14.11
CA ARG A 6 -16.24 40.14 -13.51
C ARG A 6 -15.05 39.20 -13.55
N SER A 7 -14.38 39.10 -12.42
CA SER A 7 -13.61 37.93 -12.06
C SER A 7 -14.52 36.72 -12.31
N ALA A 8 -14.20 35.94 -13.34
CA ALA A 8 -14.60 34.55 -13.34
C ALA A 8 -13.85 33.97 -12.15
N ALA A 9 -14.55 33.85 -11.02
CA ALA A 9 -14.07 33.11 -9.88
C ALA A 9 -13.62 31.76 -10.44
N LEU A 10 -12.31 31.53 -10.41
CA LEU A 10 -11.75 30.21 -10.35
C LEU A 10 -12.43 29.59 -9.14
N THR A 11 -13.54 28.90 -9.38
CA THR A 11 -14.02 27.90 -8.45
C THR A 11 -12.94 26.84 -8.51
N GLU A 12 -11.87 27.07 -7.75
CA GLU A 12 -11.00 26.04 -7.23
C GLU A 12 -11.96 24.99 -6.70
N LYS A 13 -12.21 23.98 -7.53
CA LYS A 13 -12.77 22.75 -7.06
C LYS A 13 -11.85 22.39 -5.91
N GLN A 14 -12.37 22.40 -4.70
CA GLN A 14 -11.90 21.54 -3.62
C GLN A 14 -11.90 20.12 -4.22
N SER A 15 -10.84 19.83 -4.95
CA SER A 15 -10.42 18.50 -5.28
C SER A 15 -10.13 17.93 -3.93
N PHE A 16 -11.07 17.16 -3.38
CA PHE A 16 -10.81 16.32 -2.23
C PHE A 16 -9.52 15.57 -2.56
N LEU A 17 -8.41 15.99 -1.95
CA LEU A 17 -7.11 15.37 -2.14
C LEU A 17 -7.24 14.01 -1.50
N THR A 18 -7.52 12.99 -2.31
CA THR A 18 -7.46 11.61 -1.83
C THR A 18 -5.98 11.33 -1.57
N PRO A 19 -5.59 10.91 -0.35
CA PRO A 19 -4.21 10.59 -0.03
C PRO A 19 -3.81 9.24 -0.62
N SER A 20 -4.09 9.04 -1.91
CA SER A 20 -3.82 7.80 -2.60
C SER A 20 -3.66 7.99 -4.11
N SER A 21 -3.13 6.96 -4.74
CA SER A 21 -3.09 6.76 -6.18
C SER A 21 -3.42 5.29 -6.47
N SER A 22 -3.90 4.97 -7.66
CA SER A 22 -4.23 3.57 -8.01
C SER A 22 -3.03 2.63 -7.85
N LEU A 23 -1.81 3.11 -8.03
CA LEU A 23 -0.61 2.31 -7.81
C LEU A 23 -0.35 2.05 -6.32
N LEU A 24 -0.59 3.06 -5.48
CA LEU A 24 -0.48 2.93 -4.02
C LEU A 24 -1.58 2.01 -3.47
N ASP A 25 -2.81 2.15 -3.95
CA ASP A 25 -3.93 1.27 -3.61
C ASP A 25 -3.60 -0.19 -3.93
N ASN A 26 -3.10 -0.46 -5.15
CA ASN A 26 -2.68 -1.81 -5.52
C ASN A 26 -1.60 -2.37 -4.58
N HIS A 27 -0.62 -1.56 -4.19
CA HIS A 27 0.39 -2.02 -3.22
C HIS A 27 -0.20 -2.30 -1.84
N PHE A 28 -1.19 -1.53 -1.39
CA PHE A 28 -1.86 -1.79 -0.12
C PHE A 28 -2.72 -3.06 -0.15
N ASP A 29 -3.38 -3.34 -1.26
CA ASP A 29 -4.12 -4.59 -1.46
C ASP A 29 -3.18 -5.80 -1.36
N GLU A 30 -2.07 -5.79 -2.10
CA GLU A 30 -1.05 -6.86 -2.08
C GLU A 30 -0.40 -7.01 -0.69
N ILE A 31 -0.09 -5.91 0.00
CA ILE A 31 0.44 -5.92 1.37
C ILE A 31 -0.57 -6.58 2.32
N THR A 32 -1.86 -6.26 2.18
CA THR A 32 -2.92 -6.78 3.05
C THR A 32 -3.09 -8.28 2.84
N GLU A 33 -3.21 -8.72 1.60
CA GLU A 33 -3.34 -10.13 1.24
C GLU A 33 -2.12 -10.94 1.71
N THR A 34 -0.92 -10.47 1.39
CA THR A 34 0.32 -11.16 1.75
C THR A 34 0.53 -11.20 3.27
N SER A 35 0.15 -10.14 4.00
CA SER A 35 0.22 -10.14 5.47
C SER A 35 -0.71 -11.18 6.09
N GLN A 36 -1.91 -11.38 5.52
CA GLN A 36 -2.82 -12.42 5.97
C GLN A 36 -2.25 -13.82 5.70
N GLU A 37 -1.62 -14.04 4.53
CA GLU A 37 -0.93 -15.31 4.24
C GLU A 37 0.19 -15.58 5.24
N VAL A 38 1.05 -14.58 5.51
CA VAL A 38 2.14 -14.69 6.49
C VAL A 38 1.61 -15.08 7.86
N LEU A 39 0.55 -14.42 8.34
CA LEU A 39 -0.07 -14.73 9.63
C LEU A 39 -0.63 -16.16 9.66
N GLY A 40 -1.27 -16.61 8.58
CA GLY A 40 -1.79 -17.96 8.44
C GLY A 40 -0.69 -19.03 8.46
N LEU A 41 0.40 -18.81 7.71
CA LEU A 41 1.56 -19.71 7.68
C LEU A 41 2.26 -19.79 9.03
N VAL A 42 2.45 -18.65 9.72
CA VAL A 42 3.03 -18.62 11.07
C VAL A 42 2.14 -19.36 12.06
N ALA A 43 0.81 -19.17 12.00
CA ALA A 43 -0.12 -19.89 12.86
C ALA A 43 -0.04 -21.40 12.63
N LEU A 44 0.04 -21.83 11.37
CA LEU A 44 0.17 -23.24 11.00
C LEU A 44 1.51 -23.82 11.46
N LEU A 45 2.63 -23.14 11.20
CA LEU A 45 3.96 -23.59 11.62
C LEU A 45 4.10 -23.77 13.14
N LYS A 46 3.35 -22.97 13.92
CA LYS A 46 3.30 -23.09 15.39
C LYS A 46 2.56 -24.34 15.88
N THR A 47 1.71 -24.97 15.06
CA THR A 47 1.03 -26.22 15.42
C THR A 47 1.82 -27.46 15.04
N LEU A 48 2.81 -27.33 14.15
CA LEU A 48 3.64 -28.44 13.69
C LEU A 48 4.80 -28.73 14.64
N THR A 49 5.10 -30.01 14.79
CA THR A 49 6.32 -30.44 15.49
C THR A 49 7.56 -30.14 14.64
N PRO A 50 8.75 -30.00 15.25
CA PRO A 50 9.99 -29.75 14.50
C PRO A 50 10.36 -30.84 13.48
N THR A 51 9.87 -32.07 13.69
CA THR A 51 10.13 -33.23 12.81
C THR A 51 8.99 -33.48 11.82
N ASP A 52 8.01 -32.59 11.74
CA ASP A 52 6.89 -32.73 10.79
C ASP A 52 7.40 -32.61 9.36
N SER A 53 7.05 -33.58 8.51
CA SER A 53 7.54 -33.66 7.13
C SER A 53 7.08 -32.50 6.23
N LYS A 54 6.03 -31.77 6.63
CA LYS A 54 5.54 -30.60 5.88
C LYS A 54 6.13 -29.29 6.37
N ARG A 55 6.91 -29.30 7.45
CA ARG A 55 7.46 -28.08 8.05
C ARG A 55 8.30 -27.29 7.05
N ASP A 56 9.25 -27.94 6.38
CA ASP A 56 10.11 -27.31 5.37
C ASP A 56 9.32 -26.66 4.24
N GLU A 57 8.22 -27.28 3.79
CA GLU A 57 7.35 -26.73 2.76
C GLU A 57 6.73 -25.41 3.24
N TYR A 58 6.15 -25.39 4.44
CA TYR A 58 5.51 -24.20 4.99
C TYR A 58 6.51 -23.10 5.36
N GLU A 59 7.73 -23.46 5.81
CA GLU A 59 8.81 -22.49 6.03
C GLU A 59 9.27 -21.87 4.70
N GLY A 60 9.40 -22.68 3.64
CA GLY A 60 9.70 -22.19 2.30
C GLY A 60 8.61 -21.24 1.76
N ARG A 61 7.33 -21.58 1.95
CA ARG A 61 6.21 -20.70 1.60
C ARG A 61 6.22 -19.40 2.39
N LEU A 62 6.51 -19.45 3.69
CA LEU A 62 6.63 -18.26 4.53
C LEU A 62 7.75 -17.34 4.03
N TYR A 63 8.90 -17.92 3.66
CA TYR A 63 10.01 -17.15 3.08
C TYR A 63 9.61 -16.43 1.79
N VAL A 64 8.89 -17.12 0.89
CA VAL A 64 8.37 -16.52 -0.36
C VAL A 64 7.39 -15.39 -0.05
N ALA A 65 6.42 -15.62 0.85
CA ALA A 65 5.45 -14.59 1.23
C ALA A 65 6.11 -13.35 1.85
N LEU A 66 7.10 -13.52 2.74
CA LEU A 66 7.86 -12.41 3.31
C LEU A 66 8.65 -11.65 2.25
N THR A 67 9.25 -12.36 1.30
CA THR A 67 9.96 -11.75 0.17
C THR A 67 9.01 -10.97 -0.73
N HIS A 68 7.82 -11.51 -0.99
CA HIS A 68 6.79 -10.83 -1.78
C HIS A 68 6.30 -9.55 -1.08
N LEU A 69 6.10 -9.60 0.24
CA LEU A 69 5.75 -8.44 1.04
C LEU A 69 6.80 -7.31 0.95
N ASP A 70 8.11 -7.64 1.02
CA ASP A 70 9.19 -6.66 0.86
C ASP A 70 9.15 -5.96 -0.51
N HIS A 71 8.76 -6.69 -1.56
CA HIS A 71 8.61 -6.13 -2.92
C HIS A 71 7.44 -5.15 -3.06
N HIS A 72 6.47 -5.14 -2.15
CA HIS A 72 5.35 -4.21 -2.18
C HIS A 72 5.49 -3.06 -1.17
N VAL A 73 6.07 -3.32 0.00
CA VAL A 73 6.26 -2.28 1.03
C VAL A 73 7.18 -1.16 0.53
N LYS A 74 8.33 -1.48 -0.09
CA LYS A 74 9.27 -0.46 -0.57
C LYS A 74 8.66 0.45 -1.65
N PRO A 75 8.00 -0.09 -2.70
CA PRO A 75 7.26 0.75 -3.65
C PRO A 75 6.13 1.56 -3.02
N ALA A 76 5.36 0.99 -2.08
CA ALA A 76 4.28 1.71 -1.40
C ALA A 76 4.80 2.97 -0.69
N ILE A 77 5.92 2.88 0.03
CA ILE A 77 6.55 4.04 0.68
C ILE A 77 6.92 5.10 -0.35
N LYS A 78 7.55 4.69 -1.46
CA LYS A 78 7.96 5.62 -2.52
C LYS A 78 6.77 6.29 -3.21
N GLU A 79 5.68 5.56 -3.44
CA GLU A 79 4.47 6.17 -4.00
C GLU A 79 3.76 7.07 -3.01
N TRP A 80 3.78 6.72 -1.72
CA TRP A 80 3.29 7.60 -0.66
C TRP A 80 4.04 8.93 -0.63
N ASP A 81 5.37 8.91 -0.67
CA ASP A 81 6.19 10.14 -0.73
C ASP A 81 5.77 11.02 -1.93
N ARG A 82 5.56 10.41 -3.10
CA ARG A 82 5.10 11.14 -4.30
C ARG A 82 3.68 11.69 -4.18
N VAL A 83 2.79 10.99 -3.48
CA VAL A 83 1.43 11.47 -3.21
C VAL A 83 1.51 12.70 -2.31
N VAL A 84 2.34 12.66 -1.27
CA VAL A 84 2.56 13.78 -0.35
C VAL A 84 3.21 14.97 -1.06
N ASP A 85 4.26 14.76 -1.85
CA ASP A 85 4.96 15.83 -2.61
C ASP A 85 4.05 16.60 -3.57
N ARG A 86 2.93 15.99 -3.99
CA ARG A 86 1.95 16.60 -4.90
C ARG A 86 0.79 17.28 -4.18
N MET A 87 0.69 17.12 -2.87
CA MET A 87 -0.29 17.85 -2.08
C MET A 87 0.13 19.32 -2.01
N PRO A 88 -0.75 20.27 -2.34
CA PRO A 88 -0.46 21.68 -2.15
C PRO A 88 -0.12 21.94 -0.68
N GLU A 89 0.97 22.68 -0.44
CA GLU A 89 1.19 23.33 0.85
C GLU A 89 0.19 24.49 0.96
N ASP A 90 -0.49 24.60 2.11
CA ASP A 90 -1.52 25.60 2.39
C ASP A 90 -1.09 27.06 2.08
#